data_AF-A0A0E3LDD6-F1
#
_entry.id   AF-A0A0E3LDD6-F1
#
_cell.length_a   1.000
_cell.length_b   1.000
_cell.length_c   1.000
_cell.angle_alpha   90.00
_cell.angle_beta   90.00
_cell.angle_gamma   90.00
#
_symmetry.space_group_name_H-M   'P 1'
#
loop_
_entity.id
_entity.type
_entity.pdbx_description
1 polymer ?
#
loop_
_entity_poly.entity_id
_entity_poly.type
_entity_poly.pdbx_seq_one_letter_code
_entity_poly.pdbx_strand_id
1 'polypeptide(L)'
;MEYSRKLFPGYHLRGITNGVHPCRWACEFFRELFDRYVPGWANEPELLVRVDEVPHEEIWNAHLKAKKALLDHIAEKTGVIMDINVLTLGFARRATAYKRAAMLFSDPERLKEINRTGKLQLVFAGKAHPKDDAGKRVIKEIYNYMTGLRGEIEAVYLENYDLDLAARMVSGVDVWLNTPLPPMEASGTSGMKAACNGVINFSVLDGWWIEGCIEGVNGWAIGPHPMAPTGENERRRIEIKDLYNKMEYLIIPKFYHDRDG
;
A
#
# COMPACT_ATOMS: atom_id res chain seq x y z
N MET A 1 7.50 -20.88 -8.06
CA MET A 1 7.33 -22.15 -8.82
C MET A 1 8.49 -23.13 -8.65
N GLU A 2 9.73 -22.64 -8.48
CA GLU A 2 10.93 -23.49 -8.35
C GLU A 2 10.91 -24.41 -7.13
N TYR A 3 10.42 -23.93 -5.98
CA TYR A 3 10.31 -24.73 -4.76
C TYR A 3 9.30 -25.88 -4.89
N SER A 4 8.14 -25.62 -5.49
CA SER A 4 7.11 -26.64 -5.75
C SER A 4 7.59 -27.71 -6.72
N ARG A 5 8.40 -27.36 -7.72
CA ARG A 5 9.00 -28.34 -8.65
C ARG A 5 10.01 -29.25 -7.97
N LYS A 6 10.72 -28.78 -6.94
CA LYS A 6 11.61 -29.62 -6.12
C LYS A 6 10.83 -30.60 -5.24
N LEU A 7 9.66 -30.20 -4.74
CA LEU A 7 8.81 -31.05 -3.90
C LEU A 7 8.04 -32.12 -4.69
N PHE A 8 7.69 -31.84 -5.95
CA PHE A 8 6.87 -32.74 -6.78
C PHE A 8 7.56 -33.04 -8.12
N PRO A 9 8.66 -33.82 -8.12
CA PRO A 9 9.32 -34.22 -9.35
C PRO A 9 8.38 -35.06 -10.24
N GLY A 10 8.43 -34.84 -11.55
CA GLY A 10 7.61 -35.58 -12.53
C GLY A 10 6.23 -34.99 -12.81
N TYR A 11 5.79 -33.96 -12.08
CA TYR A 11 4.52 -33.27 -12.32
C TYR A 11 4.72 -31.94 -13.05
N HIS A 12 3.87 -31.66 -14.05
CA HIS A 12 3.82 -30.36 -14.69
C HIS A 12 2.96 -29.39 -13.88
N LEU A 13 3.62 -28.64 -12.99
CA LEU A 13 2.96 -27.63 -12.15
C LEU A 13 2.81 -26.31 -12.91
N ARG A 14 1.60 -25.75 -12.90
CA ARG A 14 1.29 -24.39 -13.36
C ARG A 14 0.91 -23.51 -12.17
N GLY A 15 1.30 -22.24 -12.22
CA GLY A 15 0.83 -21.23 -11.28
C GLY A 15 -0.49 -20.63 -11.77
N ILE A 16 -1.37 -20.29 -10.83
CA ILE A 16 -2.53 -19.45 -11.08
C ILE A 16 -2.33 -18.20 -10.21
N THR A 17 -2.17 -17.04 -10.85
CA THR A 17 -2.04 -15.76 -10.15
C THR A 17 -3.36 -15.48 -9.42
N ASN A 18 -3.28 -15.05 -8.16
CA ASN A 18 -4.48 -14.69 -7.41
C ASN A 18 -5.18 -13.50 -8.08
N GLY A 19 -6.48 -13.36 -7.83
CA GLY A 19 -7.26 -12.20 -8.23
C GLY A 19 -8.05 -11.62 -7.07
N VAL A 20 -8.65 -10.45 -7.31
CA VAL A 20 -9.62 -9.82 -6.43
C VAL A 20 -10.87 -9.52 -7.23
N HIS A 21 -12.03 -9.50 -6.59
CA HIS A 21 -13.30 -9.16 -7.24
C HIS A 21 -13.47 -7.63 -7.29
N PRO A 22 -13.31 -6.96 -8.45
CA PRO A 22 -13.22 -5.49 -8.47
C PRO A 22 -14.50 -4.82 -7.97
N CYS A 23 -15.67 -5.35 -8.34
CA CYS A 23 -16.95 -4.84 -7.85
C CYS A 23 -17.10 -4.89 -6.31
N ARG A 24 -16.40 -5.80 -5.61
CA ARG A 24 -16.42 -5.84 -4.14
C ARG A 24 -15.46 -4.83 -3.52
N TRP A 25 -14.34 -4.55 -4.19
CA TRP A 25 -13.21 -3.82 -3.63
C TRP A 25 -13.10 -2.37 -4.11
N ALA A 26 -13.74 -2.01 -5.22
CA ALA A 26 -13.96 -0.62 -5.58
C ALA A 26 -14.95 0.02 -4.60
N CYS A 27 -14.59 1.19 -4.06
CA CYS A 27 -15.46 1.97 -3.19
C CYS A 27 -16.65 2.53 -3.98
N GLU A 28 -17.69 2.97 -3.27
CA GLU A 28 -18.90 3.51 -3.92
C GLU A 28 -18.61 4.61 -4.93
N PHE A 29 -17.66 5.51 -4.64
CA PHE A 29 -17.33 6.63 -5.52
C PHE A 29 -16.69 6.18 -6.84
N PHE A 30 -15.79 5.20 -6.80
CA PHE A 30 -15.21 4.63 -8.02
C PHE A 30 -16.22 3.75 -8.78
N ARG A 31 -17.11 3.04 -8.07
CA ARG A 31 -18.20 2.28 -8.72
C ARG A 31 -19.11 3.20 -9.51
N GLU A 32 -19.52 4.34 -8.95
CA GLU A 32 -20.33 5.34 -9.65
C GLU A 32 -19.65 5.88 -10.92
N LEU A 33 -18.32 6.09 -10.87
CA LEU A 33 -17.56 6.49 -12.05
C LEU A 33 -17.53 5.37 -13.10
N PHE A 34 -17.17 4.16 -12.70
CA PHE A 34 -17.08 3.04 -13.62
C PHE A 34 -18.43 2.68 -14.23
N ASP A 35 -19.53 2.77 -13.48
CA ASP A 35 -20.88 2.55 -14.01
C ASP A 35 -21.26 3.58 -15.10
N ARG A 36 -20.74 4.81 -15.01
CA ARG A 36 -21.00 5.88 -15.97
C ARG A 36 -20.13 5.77 -17.23
N TYR A 37 -18.84 5.51 -17.06
CA TYR A 37 -17.84 5.58 -18.13
C TYR A 37 -17.49 4.22 -18.73
N VAL A 38 -17.59 3.15 -17.94
CA VAL A 38 -17.17 1.79 -18.34
C VAL A 38 -18.31 0.80 -18.02
N PRO A 39 -19.50 0.95 -18.63
CA PRO A 39 -20.64 0.07 -18.32
C PRO A 39 -20.29 -1.39 -18.59
N GLY A 40 -20.63 -2.27 -17.64
CA GLY A 40 -20.32 -3.70 -17.69
C GLY A 40 -19.07 -4.13 -16.91
N TRP A 41 -18.23 -3.19 -16.46
CA TRP A 41 -16.98 -3.46 -15.73
C TRP A 41 -17.13 -4.41 -14.52
N ALA A 42 -18.30 -4.41 -13.87
CA ALA A 42 -18.54 -5.24 -12.69
C ALA A 42 -18.56 -6.74 -13.02
N ASN A 43 -18.95 -7.12 -14.24
CA ASN A 43 -18.98 -8.49 -14.75
C ASN A 43 -17.74 -8.82 -15.59
N GLU A 44 -17.24 -7.82 -16.34
CA GLU A 44 -16.10 -7.91 -17.25
C GLU A 44 -15.03 -6.87 -16.82
N PRO A 45 -14.27 -7.15 -15.75
CA PRO A 45 -13.32 -6.18 -15.18
C PRO A 45 -12.16 -5.80 -16.12
N GLU A 46 -11.88 -6.60 -17.15
CA GLU A 46 -10.96 -6.27 -18.22
C GLU A 46 -11.34 -4.98 -18.97
N LEU A 47 -12.61 -4.56 -18.91
CA LEU A 47 -13.05 -3.30 -19.51
C LEU A 47 -12.43 -2.07 -18.82
N LEU A 48 -11.93 -2.21 -17.58
CA LEU A 48 -11.26 -1.12 -16.84
C LEU A 48 -9.97 -0.63 -17.51
N VAL A 49 -9.44 -1.34 -18.52
CA VAL A 49 -8.36 -0.82 -19.37
C VAL A 49 -8.78 0.43 -20.16
N ARG A 50 -10.08 0.74 -20.24
CA ARG A 50 -10.65 1.94 -20.89
C ARG A 50 -10.88 3.10 -19.92
N VAL A 51 -10.37 2.99 -18.68
CA VAL A 51 -10.55 4.03 -17.65
C VAL A 51 -9.95 5.39 -18.05
N ASP A 52 -9.05 5.40 -19.04
CA ASP A 52 -8.47 6.63 -19.61
C ASP A 52 -9.54 7.58 -20.22
N GLU A 53 -10.76 7.10 -20.46
CA GLU A 53 -11.90 7.93 -20.88
C GLU A 53 -12.51 8.76 -19.73
N VAL A 54 -12.20 8.43 -18.47
CA VAL A 54 -12.69 9.15 -17.29
C VAL A 54 -11.87 10.43 -17.08
N PRO A 55 -12.50 11.62 -16.96
CA PRO A 55 -11.77 12.86 -16.69
C PRO A 55 -10.95 12.78 -15.39
N HIS A 56 -9.72 13.27 -15.40
CA HIS A 56 -8.81 13.24 -14.24
C HIS A 56 -9.43 13.90 -12.99
N GLU A 57 -10.16 15.01 -13.15
CA GLU A 57 -10.85 15.68 -12.05
C GLU A 57 -11.92 14.79 -11.40
N GLU A 58 -12.61 13.96 -12.18
CA GLU A 58 -13.62 13.05 -11.64
C GLU A 58 -12.98 11.92 -10.83
N ILE A 59 -11.88 11.34 -11.33
CA ILE A 59 -11.07 10.37 -10.58
C ILE A 59 -10.58 10.99 -9.27
N TRP A 60 -10.01 12.19 -9.33
CA TRP A 60 -9.51 12.90 -8.15
C TRP A 60 -10.61 13.20 -7.14
N ASN A 61 -11.79 13.64 -7.60
CA ASN A 61 -12.94 13.88 -6.74
C ASN A 61 -13.46 12.59 -6.08
N ALA A 62 -13.49 11.47 -6.80
CA ALA A 62 -13.86 10.18 -6.22
C ALA A 62 -12.85 9.73 -5.16
N HIS A 63 -11.55 9.92 -5.43
CA HIS A 63 -10.47 9.66 -4.47
C HIS A 63 -10.60 10.53 -3.21
N LEU A 64 -10.82 11.84 -3.34
CA LEU A 64 -11.00 12.74 -2.19
C LEU A 64 -12.21 12.34 -1.33
N LYS A 65 -13.31 11.88 -1.94
CA LYS A 65 -14.47 11.36 -1.20
C LYS A 65 -14.10 10.08 -0.43
N ALA A 66 -13.37 9.15 -1.06
CA ALA A 66 -12.90 7.92 -0.41
C ALA A 66 -11.95 8.22 0.76
N LYS A 67 -11.00 9.13 0.54
CA LYS A 67 -10.06 9.61 1.56
C LYS A 67 -10.79 10.26 2.72
N LYS A 68 -11.73 11.17 2.44
CA LYS A 68 -12.56 11.78 3.49
C LYS A 68 -13.30 10.72 4.32
N ALA A 69 -13.90 9.73 3.68
CA ALA A 69 -14.59 8.65 4.39
C ALA A 69 -13.66 7.82 5.30
N LEU A 70 -12.40 7.63 4.91
CA LEU A 70 -11.37 7.02 5.76
C LEU A 70 -10.99 7.95 6.93
N LEU A 71 -10.72 9.23 6.67
CA LEU A 71 -10.31 10.18 7.69
C LEU A 71 -11.41 10.43 8.74
N ASP A 72 -12.67 10.52 8.30
CA ASP A 72 -13.83 10.63 9.20
C ASP A 72 -13.93 9.40 10.11
N HIS A 73 -13.70 8.20 9.56
CA HIS A 73 -13.69 6.96 10.35
C HIS A 73 -12.53 6.94 11.35
N ILE A 74 -11.34 7.41 10.96
CA ILE A 74 -10.18 7.54 11.85
C ILE A 74 -10.52 8.50 13.00
N ALA A 75 -11.09 9.66 12.70
CA ALA A 75 -11.51 10.63 13.70
C ALA A 75 -12.54 10.05 14.68
N GLU A 76 -13.55 9.33 14.18
CA GLU A 76 -14.57 8.67 15.00
C GLU A 76 -13.95 7.62 15.96
N LYS A 77 -13.01 6.80 15.46
CA LYS A 77 -12.45 5.69 16.24
C LYS A 77 -11.32 6.08 17.18
N THR A 78 -10.56 7.11 16.83
CA THR A 78 -9.31 7.45 17.53
C THR A 78 -9.30 8.85 18.14
N GLY A 79 -10.21 9.73 17.72
CA GLY A 79 -10.19 11.15 18.05
C GLY A 79 -9.10 11.96 17.34
N VAL A 80 -8.25 11.32 16.52
CA VAL A 80 -7.19 11.98 15.77
C VAL A 80 -7.78 12.59 14.50
N ILE A 81 -7.60 13.89 14.33
CA ILE A 81 -8.03 14.61 13.12
C ILE A 81 -6.85 14.69 12.15
N MET A 82 -7.03 14.08 10.98
CA MET A 82 -6.08 14.11 9.87
C MET A 82 -6.53 15.12 8.80
N ASP A 83 -5.60 15.57 7.96
CA ASP A 83 -5.85 16.62 6.97
C ASP A 83 -6.00 15.99 5.58
N ILE A 84 -7.14 16.25 4.94
CA ILE A 84 -7.46 15.75 3.61
C ILE A 84 -6.42 16.14 2.55
N ASN A 85 -5.73 17.27 2.74
CA ASN A 85 -4.73 17.80 1.83
C ASN A 85 -3.31 17.28 2.10
N VAL A 86 -3.12 16.42 3.09
CA VAL A 86 -1.82 15.85 3.43
C VAL A 86 -1.66 14.44 2.86
N LEU A 87 -0.48 14.14 2.30
CA LEU A 87 -0.18 12.83 1.71
C LEU A 87 -0.31 11.73 2.77
N THR A 88 -1.22 10.79 2.53
CA THR A 88 -1.59 9.70 3.45
C THR A 88 -1.02 8.37 2.96
N LEU A 89 -0.08 7.80 3.70
CA LEU A 89 0.47 6.46 3.45
C LEU A 89 -0.28 5.42 4.26
N GLY A 90 -0.78 4.38 3.59
CA GLY A 90 -1.47 3.26 4.21
C GLY A 90 -0.63 2.00 4.28
N PHE A 91 -0.69 1.30 5.42
CA PHE A 91 -0.16 -0.04 5.57
C PHE A 91 -1.14 -0.89 6.39
N ALA A 92 -1.69 -1.96 5.81
CA ALA A 92 -2.50 -2.91 6.59
C ALA A 92 -2.26 -4.37 6.26
N ARG A 93 -1.70 -5.12 7.22
CA ARG A 93 -1.39 -6.55 7.07
C ARG A 93 -1.45 -7.27 8.41
N ARG A 94 -1.50 -8.60 8.36
CA ARG A 94 -1.21 -9.43 9.55
C ARG A 94 0.19 -9.08 10.05
N ALA A 95 0.32 -8.86 11.35
CA ALA A 95 1.60 -8.52 11.97
C ALA A 95 2.46 -9.79 12.04
N THR A 96 3.28 -10.00 11.02
CA THR A 96 4.25 -11.11 10.93
C THR A 96 5.60 -10.56 10.50
N ALA A 97 6.70 -11.13 11.01
CA ALA A 97 8.05 -10.60 10.84
C ALA A 97 8.45 -10.34 9.37
N TYR A 98 8.04 -11.20 8.43
CA TYR A 98 8.40 -11.06 7.02
C TYR A 98 7.70 -9.89 6.30
N LYS A 99 6.68 -9.24 6.88
CA LYS A 99 5.98 -8.10 6.26
C LYS A 99 6.69 -6.76 6.46
N ARG A 100 7.69 -6.70 7.37
CA ARG A 100 8.58 -5.56 7.66
C ARG A 100 7.89 -4.19 7.75
N ALA A 101 6.74 -4.12 8.41
CA ALA A 101 5.99 -2.88 8.62
C ALA A 101 6.82 -1.76 9.29
N ALA A 102 7.75 -2.14 10.19
CA ALA A 102 8.65 -1.22 10.86
C ALA A 102 9.76 -0.63 9.96
N MET A 103 9.90 -1.10 8.71
CA MET A 103 10.94 -0.61 7.78
C MET A 103 10.81 0.89 7.49
N LEU A 104 9.60 1.44 7.47
CA LEU A 104 9.36 2.88 7.32
C LEU A 104 10.00 3.72 8.44
N PHE A 105 10.20 3.11 9.61
CA PHE A 105 10.78 3.75 10.79
C PHE A 105 12.24 3.36 11.01
N SER A 106 12.90 2.79 10.00
CA SER A 106 14.31 2.39 10.10
C SER A 106 15.26 3.59 10.29
N ASP A 107 14.87 4.77 9.81
CA ASP A 107 15.53 6.05 10.06
C ASP A 107 14.46 7.14 10.35
N PRO A 108 14.04 7.29 11.63
CA PRO A 108 13.01 8.25 12.00
C PRO A 108 13.40 9.71 11.74
N GLU A 109 14.68 10.04 11.84
CA GLU A 109 15.15 11.42 11.58
C GLU A 109 15.09 11.73 10.09
N ARG A 110 15.48 10.78 9.23
CA ARG A 110 15.28 10.94 7.78
C ARG A 110 13.81 11.08 7.41
N LEU A 111 12.93 10.31 8.05
CA LEU A 111 11.49 10.42 7.84
C LEU A 111 10.96 11.81 8.21
N LYS A 112 11.43 12.39 9.33
CA LYS A 112 11.08 13.76 9.74
C LYS A 112 11.62 14.82 8.80
N GLU A 113 12.85 14.68 8.31
CA GLU A 113 13.43 15.57 7.30
C GLU A 113 12.57 15.59 6.03
N ILE A 114 12.19 14.41 5.53
CA ILE A 114 11.32 14.26 4.37
C ILE A 114 9.95 14.91 4.63
N ASN A 115 9.36 14.71 5.81
CA ASN A 115 8.10 15.35 6.17
C ASN A 115 8.17 16.90 6.21
N ARG A 116 9.37 17.49 6.33
CA ARG A 116 9.54 18.96 6.26
C ARG A 116 9.52 19.48 4.83
N THR A 117 9.81 18.65 3.82
CA THR A 117 9.71 19.04 2.40
C THR A 117 8.29 18.91 1.86
N GLY A 118 7.52 17.95 2.38
CA GLY A 118 6.08 17.84 2.19
C GLY A 118 5.47 16.94 3.24
N LYS A 119 4.31 17.35 3.77
CA LYS A 119 3.72 16.71 4.95
C LYS A 119 3.28 15.28 4.67
N LEU A 120 3.42 14.43 5.68
CA LEU A 120 2.99 13.03 5.65
C LEU A 120 2.01 12.75 6.79
N GLN A 121 1.08 11.84 6.54
CA GLN A 121 0.26 11.20 7.56
C GLN A 121 0.28 9.68 7.35
N LEU A 122 0.29 8.92 8.44
CA LEU A 122 0.50 7.48 8.40
C LEU A 122 -0.71 6.73 8.98
N VAL A 123 -1.26 5.80 8.21
CA VAL A 123 -2.38 4.96 8.65
C VAL A 123 -1.96 3.50 8.64
N PHE A 124 -1.71 2.96 9.82
CA PHE A 124 -1.40 1.55 10.03
C PHE A 124 -2.64 0.78 10.47
N ALA A 125 -2.72 -0.48 10.09
CA ALA A 125 -3.66 -1.43 10.70
C ALA A 125 -3.10 -2.85 10.66
N GLY A 126 -3.60 -3.70 11.54
CA GLY A 126 -3.20 -5.10 11.55
C GLY A 126 -3.67 -5.84 12.78
N LYS A 127 -3.56 -7.17 12.67
CA LYS A 127 -3.81 -8.10 13.77
C LYS A 127 -2.61 -9.03 13.89
N ALA A 128 -2.14 -9.23 15.11
CA ALA A 128 -1.29 -10.36 15.47
C ALA A 128 -2.17 -11.49 15.98
N HIS A 129 -1.81 -12.74 15.67
CA HIS A 129 -2.51 -13.87 16.27
C HIS A 129 -2.27 -13.86 17.80
N PRO A 130 -3.25 -14.26 18.66
CA PRO A 130 -3.06 -14.24 20.11
C PRO A 130 -1.87 -15.04 20.62
N LYS A 131 -1.39 -16.04 19.86
CA LYS A 131 -0.20 -16.86 20.16
C LYS A 131 1.08 -16.40 19.44
N ASP A 132 1.03 -15.31 18.66
CA ASP A 132 2.17 -14.80 17.91
C ASP A 132 2.82 -13.62 18.64
N ASP A 133 3.74 -13.94 19.56
CA ASP A 133 4.43 -12.93 20.35
C ASP A 133 5.37 -12.06 19.49
N ALA A 134 5.89 -12.60 18.38
CA ALA A 134 6.69 -11.82 17.45
C ALA A 134 5.83 -10.75 16.76
N GLY A 135 4.64 -11.12 16.27
CA GLY A 135 3.67 -10.20 15.71
C GLY A 135 3.26 -9.10 16.69
N LYS A 136 2.97 -9.45 17.95
CA LYS A 136 2.65 -8.46 19.00
C LYS A 136 3.80 -7.49 19.27
N ARG A 137 5.05 -7.98 19.29
CA ARG A 137 6.24 -7.13 19.45
C ARG A 137 6.37 -6.11 18.31
N VAL A 138 6.12 -6.53 17.06
CA VAL A 138 6.13 -5.62 15.90
C VAL A 138 5.06 -4.55 16.03
N ILE A 139 3.84 -4.88 16.47
CA ILE A 139 2.79 -3.89 16.70
C ILE A 139 3.23 -2.88 17.77
N LYS A 140 3.78 -3.37 18.90
CA LYS A 140 4.28 -2.51 19.98
C LYS A 140 5.40 -1.58 19.50
N GLU A 141 6.32 -2.09 18.69
CA GLU A 141 7.41 -1.32 18.10
C GLU A 141 6.87 -0.19 17.20
N ILE A 142 5.89 -0.47 16.33
CA ILE A 142 5.24 0.55 15.50
C ILE A 142 4.59 1.63 16.37
N TYR A 143 3.86 1.26 17.42
CA TYR A 143 3.28 2.21 18.36
C TYR A 143 4.33 3.12 19.04
N ASN A 144 5.47 2.55 19.41
CA ASN A 144 6.57 3.34 19.98
C ASN A 144 7.11 4.36 18.98
N TYR A 145 7.33 3.94 17.73
CA TYR A 145 7.78 4.85 16.67
C TYR A 145 6.78 5.97 16.43
N MET A 146 5.49 5.64 16.30
CA MET A 146 4.43 6.64 16.11
C MET A 146 4.35 7.63 17.27
N THR A 147 4.54 7.15 18.50
CA THR A 147 4.58 8.03 19.69
C THR A 147 5.76 9.01 19.61
N GLY A 148 6.92 8.56 19.14
CA GLY A 148 8.10 9.41 18.92
C GLY A 148 7.97 10.41 17.77
N LEU A 149 6.98 10.24 16.89
CA LEU A 149 6.68 11.16 15.78
C LEU A 149 5.59 12.18 16.11
N ARG A 150 4.93 12.07 17.27
CA ARG A 150 3.82 12.93 17.68
C ARG A 150 4.23 14.41 17.64
N GLY A 151 3.41 15.23 17.01
CA GLY A 151 3.67 16.66 16.82
C GLY A 151 4.51 17.00 15.59
N GLU A 152 5.10 16.00 14.92
CA GLU A 152 5.78 16.19 13.62
C GLU A 152 5.03 15.51 12.47
N ILE A 153 4.60 14.26 12.66
CA ILE A 153 3.88 13.43 11.68
C ILE A 153 2.67 12.80 12.36
N GLU A 154 1.46 13.05 11.84
CA GLU A 154 0.27 12.39 12.35
C GLU A 154 0.28 10.92 11.94
N ALA A 155 0.12 10.03 12.92
CA ALA A 155 0.12 8.59 12.68
C ALA A 155 -0.94 7.91 13.55
N VAL A 156 -1.74 7.02 12.95
CA VAL A 156 -2.72 6.18 13.65
C VAL A 156 -2.50 4.71 13.38
N TYR A 157 -2.80 3.89 14.38
CA TYR A 157 -2.82 2.43 14.26
C TYR A 157 -4.24 1.98 14.55
N LEU A 158 -4.95 1.52 13.53
CA LEU A 158 -6.34 1.13 13.60
C LEU A 158 -6.44 -0.34 14.02
N GLU A 159 -7.06 -0.55 15.17
CA GLU A 159 -7.32 -1.88 15.70
C GLU A 159 -8.46 -2.57 14.93
N ASN A 160 -8.65 -3.86 15.21
CA ASN A 160 -9.78 -4.62 14.71
C ASN A 160 -9.88 -4.77 13.18
N TYR A 161 -8.78 -4.59 12.44
CA TYR A 161 -8.68 -4.81 10.98
C TYR A 161 -9.50 -6.00 10.46
N ASP A 162 -10.59 -5.68 9.77
CA ASP A 162 -11.53 -6.58 9.15
C ASP A 162 -11.75 -6.19 7.68
N LEU A 163 -12.78 -6.73 7.03
CA LEU A 163 -13.05 -6.44 5.63
C LEU A 163 -13.57 -5.01 5.40
N ASP A 164 -14.28 -4.42 6.36
CA ASP A 164 -14.80 -3.05 6.24
C ASP A 164 -13.64 -2.05 6.33
N LEU A 165 -12.81 -2.20 7.37
CA LEU A 165 -11.64 -1.34 7.52
C LEU A 165 -10.65 -1.55 6.37
N ALA A 166 -10.48 -2.77 5.88
CA ALA A 166 -9.68 -3.03 4.69
C ALA A 166 -10.19 -2.26 3.47
N ALA A 167 -11.51 -2.27 3.22
CA ALA A 167 -12.11 -1.58 2.08
C ALA A 167 -11.94 -0.04 2.17
N ARG A 168 -12.08 0.53 3.38
CA ARG A 168 -11.84 1.96 3.62
C ARG A 168 -10.37 2.33 3.41
N MET A 169 -9.44 1.53 3.94
CA MET A 169 -8.02 1.82 3.83
C MET A 169 -7.50 1.70 2.40
N VAL A 170 -7.83 0.62 1.69
CA VAL A 170 -7.34 0.42 0.31
C VAL A 170 -7.95 1.39 -0.71
N SER A 171 -9.02 2.10 -0.35
CA SER A 171 -9.62 3.13 -1.20
C SER A 171 -9.32 4.56 -0.76
N GLY A 172 -9.03 4.78 0.52
CA GLY A 172 -8.93 6.12 1.09
C GLY A 172 -7.52 6.63 1.36
N VAL A 173 -6.47 5.81 1.25
CA VAL A 173 -5.09 6.33 1.33
C VAL A 173 -4.60 6.75 -0.04
N ASP A 174 -3.64 7.67 -0.10
CA ASP A 174 -3.05 8.10 -1.38
C ASP A 174 -2.04 7.08 -1.91
N VAL A 175 -1.25 6.48 -1.01
CA VAL A 175 -0.20 5.51 -1.35
C VAL A 175 -0.32 4.27 -0.48
N TRP A 176 -0.41 3.10 -1.12
CA TRP A 176 -0.48 1.79 -0.47
C TRP A 176 0.92 1.16 -0.32
N LEU A 177 1.46 1.20 0.89
CA LEU A 177 2.82 0.73 1.20
C LEU A 177 2.86 -0.77 1.50
N ASN A 178 3.79 -1.51 0.89
CA ASN A 178 4.09 -2.90 1.24
C ASN A 178 5.59 -3.19 1.23
N THR A 179 6.13 -3.72 2.31
CA THR A 179 7.58 -3.99 2.45
C THR A 179 7.89 -5.48 2.74
N PRO A 180 7.27 -6.46 2.05
CA PRO A 180 7.56 -7.87 2.32
C PRO A 180 9.03 -8.20 2.10
N LEU A 181 9.57 -9.15 2.85
CA LEU A 181 10.90 -9.72 2.62
C LEU A 181 10.84 -10.69 1.44
N PRO A 182 11.52 -10.44 0.31
CA PRO A 182 11.52 -11.36 -0.82
C PRO A 182 12.21 -12.69 -0.47
N PRO A 183 11.76 -13.84 -1.00
CA PRO A 183 10.55 -14.08 -1.80
C PRO A 183 9.38 -14.62 -0.93
N MET A 184 9.14 -14.03 0.25
CA MET A 184 8.19 -14.55 1.24
C MET A 184 6.74 -14.15 0.92
N GLU A 185 6.51 -13.23 -0.01
CA GLU A 185 5.19 -12.90 -0.53
C GLU A 185 4.84 -13.80 -1.71
N ALA A 186 3.93 -14.76 -1.50
CA ALA A 186 3.48 -15.59 -2.60
C ALA A 186 2.73 -14.81 -3.70
N SER A 187 1.92 -13.82 -3.31
CA SER A 187 1.18 -12.96 -4.23
C SER A 187 0.84 -11.63 -3.54
N GLY A 188 -0.11 -11.63 -2.61
CA GLY A 188 -0.50 -10.42 -1.87
C GLY A 188 -1.57 -9.61 -2.59
N THR A 189 -2.83 -9.84 -2.24
CA THR A 189 -3.97 -9.23 -2.94
C THR A 189 -4.33 -7.83 -2.49
N SER A 190 -3.72 -7.29 -1.42
CA SER A 190 -4.06 -5.95 -0.90
C SER A 190 -3.75 -4.84 -1.91
N GLY A 191 -2.64 -4.95 -2.63
CA GLY A 191 -2.26 -3.96 -3.64
C GLY A 191 -3.16 -3.98 -4.86
N MET A 192 -3.67 -5.17 -5.25
CA MET A 192 -4.70 -5.30 -6.29
C MET A 192 -5.99 -4.58 -5.90
N LYS A 193 -6.41 -4.67 -4.62
CA LYS A 193 -7.59 -3.96 -4.11
C LYS A 193 -7.38 -2.45 -4.12
N ALA A 194 -6.17 -2.00 -3.78
CA ALA A 194 -5.81 -0.59 -3.85
C ALA A 194 -5.86 -0.07 -5.30
N ALA A 195 -5.34 -0.85 -6.25
CA ALA A 195 -5.38 -0.52 -7.67
C ALA A 195 -6.82 -0.37 -8.22
N CYS A 196 -7.80 -1.14 -7.73
CA CYS A 196 -9.21 -0.98 -8.09
C CYS A 196 -9.81 0.39 -7.70
N ASN A 197 -9.12 1.17 -6.86
CA ASN A 197 -9.56 2.47 -6.36
C ASN A 197 -8.61 3.61 -6.78
N GLY A 198 -7.76 3.39 -7.80
CA GLY A 198 -6.79 4.41 -8.23
C GLY A 198 -5.69 4.71 -7.20
N VAL A 199 -5.57 3.91 -6.13
CA VAL A 199 -4.53 4.11 -5.10
C VAL A 199 -3.19 3.60 -5.60
N ILE A 200 -2.17 4.44 -5.50
CA ILE A 200 -0.84 4.18 -6.02
C ILE A 200 -0.11 3.18 -5.11
N ASN A 201 0.55 2.18 -5.71
CA ASN A 201 1.28 1.19 -4.94
C ASN A 201 2.74 1.61 -4.73
N PHE A 202 3.24 1.45 -3.51
CA PHE A 202 4.65 1.61 -3.19
C PHE A 202 5.15 0.35 -2.50
N SER A 203 5.86 -0.51 -3.22
CA SER A 203 6.09 -1.87 -2.73
C SER A 203 7.44 -2.44 -3.15
N VAL A 204 8.02 -3.26 -2.28
CA VAL A 204 9.10 -4.17 -2.67
C VAL A 204 8.59 -5.09 -3.78
N LEU A 205 9.43 -5.37 -4.79
CA LEU A 205 9.12 -6.30 -5.89
C LEU A 205 9.07 -7.74 -5.38
N ASP A 206 7.91 -8.15 -4.88
CA ASP A 206 7.63 -9.52 -4.47
C ASP A 206 6.15 -9.86 -4.71
N GLY A 207 5.83 -11.15 -4.86
CA GLY A 207 4.48 -11.61 -5.16
C GLY A 207 3.90 -10.95 -6.43
N TRP A 208 2.67 -10.43 -6.32
CA TRP A 208 1.91 -9.86 -7.44
C TRP A 208 2.56 -8.61 -8.03
N TRP A 209 3.36 -7.90 -7.22
CA TRP A 209 3.95 -6.63 -7.65
C TRP A 209 5.02 -6.85 -8.71
N ILE A 210 5.63 -8.03 -8.78
CA ILE A 210 6.54 -8.41 -9.88
C ILE A 210 5.80 -8.41 -11.23
N GLU A 211 4.53 -8.84 -11.24
CA GLU A 211 3.70 -8.92 -12.45
C GLU A 211 3.04 -7.58 -12.78
N GLY A 212 2.62 -6.83 -11.74
CA GLY A 212 1.80 -5.63 -11.89
C GLY A 212 2.55 -4.30 -11.90
N CYS A 213 3.80 -4.23 -11.44
CA CYS A 213 4.52 -2.97 -11.33
C CYS A 213 4.90 -2.40 -12.71
N ILE A 214 4.43 -1.18 -12.99
CA ILE A 214 4.93 -0.35 -14.08
C ILE A 214 5.54 0.88 -13.41
N GLU A 215 6.87 0.86 -13.24
CA GLU A 215 7.61 1.87 -12.48
C GLU A 215 7.29 3.29 -12.96
N GLY A 216 6.85 4.15 -12.05
CA GLY A 216 6.52 5.54 -12.32
C GLY A 216 5.16 5.77 -12.99
N VAL A 217 4.39 4.71 -13.29
CA VAL A 217 3.05 4.80 -13.89
C VAL A 217 1.97 4.45 -12.85
N ASN A 218 2.01 3.22 -12.31
CA ASN A 218 1.00 2.76 -11.34
C ASN A 218 1.56 2.62 -9.91
N GLY A 219 2.80 3.08 -9.71
CA GLY A 219 3.51 2.94 -8.46
C GLY A 219 5.02 2.93 -8.59
N TRP A 220 5.66 2.61 -7.47
CA TRP A 220 7.10 2.50 -7.40
C TRP A 220 7.50 1.20 -6.70
N ALA A 221 8.49 0.52 -7.28
CA ALA A 221 9.21 -0.56 -6.65
C ALA A 221 10.06 -0.05 -5.48
N ILE A 222 10.39 -0.92 -4.52
CA ILE A 222 11.38 -0.63 -3.47
C ILE A 222 12.50 -1.65 -3.58
N GLY A 223 13.73 -1.16 -3.77
CA GLY A 223 14.94 -1.97 -3.80
C GLY A 223 15.17 -2.68 -5.15
N PRO A 224 16.18 -3.56 -5.19
CA PRO A 224 16.62 -4.17 -6.45
C PRO A 224 15.67 -5.29 -6.88
N HIS A 225 15.64 -5.58 -8.18
CA HIS A 225 14.91 -6.71 -8.75
C HIS A 225 15.23 -8.02 -7.99
N PRO A 226 14.27 -8.95 -7.79
CA PRO A 226 14.49 -10.18 -7.02
C PRO A 226 15.68 -11.02 -7.50
N MET A 227 15.94 -11.02 -8.81
CA MET A 227 17.04 -11.77 -9.42
C MET A 227 18.41 -11.07 -9.36
N ALA A 228 18.50 -9.88 -8.76
CA ALA A 228 19.77 -9.19 -8.62
C ALA A 228 20.73 -9.96 -7.67
N PRO A 229 22.02 -10.13 -8.03
CA PRO A 229 23.00 -10.86 -7.24
C PRO A 229 23.45 -10.01 -6.04
N THR A 230 22.60 -9.90 -5.04
CA THR A 230 22.79 -9.00 -3.89
C THR A 230 22.60 -9.77 -2.59
N GLY A 231 23.59 -9.72 -1.71
CA GLY A 231 23.49 -10.31 -0.37
C GLY A 231 22.39 -9.64 0.48
N GLU A 232 21.86 -10.34 1.47
CA GLU A 232 20.70 -9.88 2.26
C GLU A 232 20.91 -8.50 2.91
N ASN A 233 22.07 -8.28 3.54
CA ASN A 233 22.41 -7.01 4.17
C ASN A 233 22.53 -5.85 3.16
N GLU A 234 23.10 -6.12 1.99
CA GLU A 234 23.21 -5.14 0.90
C GLU A 234 21.82 -4.79 0.35
N ARG A 235 21.00 -5.80 0.10
CA ARG A 235 19.62 -5.63 -0.38
C ARG A 235 18.82 -4.77 0.59
N ARG A 236 18.90 -5.06 1.89
CA ARG A 236 18.21 -4.27 2.92
C ARG A 236 18.65 -2.80 2.91
N ARG A 237 19.96 -2.54 2.73
CA ARG A 237 20.48 -1.17 2.65
C ARG A 237 19.94 -0.43 1.43
N ILE A 238 19.92 -1.10 0.27
CA ILE A 238 19.37 -0.53 -0.97
C ILE A 238 17.88 -0.28 -0.82
N GLU A 239 17.11 -1.22 -0.28
CA GLU A 239 15.67 -1.08 -0.04
C GLU A 239 15.36 0.12 0.88
N ILE A 240 16.09 0.29 1.98
CA ILE A 240 15.88 1.43 2.91
C ILE A 240 16.22 2.76 2.21
N LYS A 241 17.34 2.82 1.48
CA LYS A 241 17.75 4.01 0.73
C LYS A 241 16.71 4.37 -0.34
N ASP A 242 16.24 3.38 -1.10
CA ASP A 242 15.26 3.56 -2.16
C ASP A 242 13.90 3.98 -1.60
N LEU A 243 13.48 3.42 -0.46
CA LEU A 243 12.27 3.82 0.26
C LEU A 243 12.26 5.33 0.54
N TYR A 244 13.29 5.84 1.22
CA TYR A 244 13.37 7.26 1.57
C TYR A 244 13.57 8.17 0.36
N ASN A 245 14.46 7.80 -0.56
CA ASN A 245 14.73 8.61 -1.75
C ASN A 245 13.48 8.75 -2.63
N LYS A 246 12.73 7.67 -2.85
CA LYS A 246 11.51 7.74 -3.67
C LYS A 246 10.43 8.55 -2.99
N MET A 247 10.28 8.44 -1.66
CA MET A 247 9.36 9.31 -0.92
C MET A 247 9.71 10.79 -1.11
N GLU A 248 10.98 11.15 -0.92
CA GLU A 248 11.45 12.53 -0.96
C GLU A 248 11.44 13.15 -2.36
N TYR A 249 11.94 12.43 -3.36
CA TYR A 249 12.22 13.00 -4.68
C TYR A 249 11.15 12.68 -5.72
N LEU A 250 10.30 11.67 -5.49
CA LEU A 250 9.26 11.28 -6.44
C LEU A 250 7.85 11.45 -5.86
N ILE A 251 7.53 10.72 -4.78
CA ILE A 251 6.14 10.58 -4.30
C ILE A 251 5.61 11.90 -3.72
N ILE A 252 6.36 12.53 -2.81
CA ILE A 252 5.95 13.79 -2.18
C ILE A 252 5.83 14.91 -3.24
N PRO A 253 6.84 15.13 -4.11
CA PRO A 253 6.72 16.12 -5.16
C PRO A 253 5.53 15.86 -6.09
N LYS A 254 5.27 14.61 -6.47
CA LYS A 254 4.11 14.26 -7.32
C LYS A 254 2.80 14.71 -6.68
N PHE A 255 2.58 14.34 -5.42
CA PHE A 255 1.33 14.68 -4.72
C PHE A 255 1.12 16.19 -4.53
N TYR A 256 2.18 16.94 -4.24
CA TYR A 256 2.10 18.37 -3.90
C TYR A 256 2.30 19.33 -5.09
N HIS A 257 2.94 18.90 -6.16
CA HIS A 257 3.39 19.79 -7.24
C HIS A 257 3.02 19.30 -8.65
N ASP A 258 2.71 18.02 -8.84
CA ASP A 258 2.46 17.43 -10.16
C ASP A 258 1.38 16.34 -10.10
N ARG A 259 0.13 16.78 -9.95
CA ARG A 259 -1.04 15.89 -9.80
C ARG A 259 -1.58 15.35 -11.12
N ASP A 260 -1.28 16.01 -12.25
CA ASP A 260 -1.84 15.67 -13.56
C ASP A 260 -0.95 14.70 -14.36
N GLY A 261 0.31 14.53 -13.94
CA GLY A 261 1.30 13.70 -14.64
C GLY A 261 1.45 12.28 -14.12
#